data_AF-A0A7K1LST4-F1
#
_entry.id   AF-A0A7K1LST4-F1
#
_cell.length_a   1.000
_cell.length_b   1.000
_cell.length_c   1.000
_cell.angle_alpha   90.00
_cell.angle_beta   90.00
_cell.angle_gamma   90.00
#
_symmetry.space_group_name_H-M   'P 1'
#
loop_
_entity.id
_entity.type
_entity.pdbx_description
1 polymer ?
#
loop_
_entity_poly.entity_id
_entity_poly.type
_entity_poly.pdbx_seq_one_letter_code
_entity_poly.pdbx_strand_id
1 'polypeptide(L)'
;MSSNSKSKNFIEKVQVHFNYLITDYGYKMIEIQENDIDDKITYLNKDLDRQLTLYNSYHPADYGFEAQWFRPSISTNHSDREFQLYVLQENQDIEQEYLAKIAERLRSQFEGIIKGTNWISTKL
;
A
#
# COMPACT_ATOMS: atom_id res chain seq x y z
N MET A 1 -3.86 21.49 13.45
CA MET A 1 -4.42 20.45 12.55
C MET A 1 -4.43 19.17 13.36
N SER A 2 -5.60 18.75 13.86
CA SER A 2 -5.70 17.48 14.58
C SER A 2 -5.59 16.36 13.56
N SER A 3 -4.57 15.52 13.67
CA SER A 3 -4.57 14.21 13.01
C SER A 3 -5.93 13.55 13.32
N ASN A 4 -6.71 13.28 12.28
CA ASN A 4 -8.02 12.67 12.41
C ASN A 4 -7.80 11.24 12.94
N SER A 5 -8.58 10.79 13.93
CA SER A 5 -8.36 9.49 14.59
C SER A 5 -8.31 8.32 13.61
N LYS A 6 -9.00 8.44 12.46
CA LYS A 6 -8.98 7.47 11.36
C LYS A 6 -7.59 7.31 10.73
N SER A 7 -6.90 8.41 10.44
CA SER A 7 -5.62 8.41 9.73
C SER A 7 -4.52 7.86 10.62
N LYS A 8 -4.53 8.27 11.88
CA LYS A 8 -3.64 7.69 12.90
C LYS A 8 -3.83 6.18 13.04
N ASN A 9 -5.08 5.71 13.11
CA ASN A 9 -5.37 4.27 13.19
C ASN A 9 -4.86 3.54 11.93
N PHE A 10 -5.11 4.08 10.73
CA PHE A 10 -4.65 3.49 9.48
C PHE A 10 -3.13 3.36 9.45
N ILE A 11 -2.41 4.43 9.82
CA ILE A 11 -0.95 4.45 9.85
C ILE A 11 -0.42 3.42 10.85
N GLU A 12 -0.95 3.40 12.08
CA GLU A 12 -0.52 2.45 13.12
C GLU A 12 -0.75 1.00 12.67
N LYS A 13 -1.92 0.71 12.09
CA LYS A 13 -2.26 -0.63 11.59
C LYS A 13 -1.40 -1.04 10.41
N VAL A 14 -1.12 -0.14 9.47
CA VAL A 14 -0.20 -0.41 8.36
C VAL A 14 1.20 -0.68 8.90
N GLN A 15 1.71 0.14 9.82
CA GLN A 15 3.03 -0.07 10.43
C GLN A 15 3.13 -1.43 11.11
N VAL A 16 2.08 -1.89 11.80
CA VAL A 16 2.06 -3.20 12.45
C VAL A 16 1.99 -4.33 11.42
N HIS A 17 1.01 -4.30 10.51
CA HIS A 17 0.72 -5.44 9.65
C HIS A 17 1.65 -5.54 8.43
N PHE A 18 2.21 -4.42 7.97
CA PHE A 18 3.13 -4.36 6.83
C PHE A 18 4.60 -4.24 7.26
N ASN A 19 4.92 -4.34 8.55
CA ASN A 19 6.31 -4.27 9.05
C ASN A 19 7.25 -5.26 8.36
N TYR A 20 6.72 -6.40 7.90
CA TYR A 20 7.47 -7.42 7.18
C TYR A 20 8.15 -6.87 5.91
N LEU A 21 7.61 -5.81 5.28
CA LEU A 21 8.27 -5.15 4.15
C LEU A 21 9.65 -4.61 4.54
N ILE A 22 9.75 -4.05 5.75
CA ILE A 22 11.00 -3.50 6.27
C ILE A 22 11.89 -4.64 6.77
N THR A 23 11.37 -5.49 7.65
CA THR A 23 12.19 -6.49 8.36
C THR A 23 12.67 -7.62 7.46
N ASP A 24 11.83 -8.07 6.52
CA ASP A 24 12.09 -9.28 5.73
C ASP A 24 12.58 -8.92 4.33
N TYR A 25 12.15 -7.77 3.80
CA TYR A 25 12.40 -7.38 2.41
C TYR A 25 13.18 -6.07 2.26
N GLY A 26 13.65 -5.44 3.34
CA GLY A 26 14.56 -4.30 3.27
C GLY A 26 13.96 -3.02 2.68
N TYR A 27 12.63 -2.90 2.62
CA TYR A 27 11.98 -1.65 2.24
C TYR A 27 12.22 -0.57 3.29
N LYS A 28 12.14 0.69 2.85
CA LYS A 28 12.12 1.88 3.70
C LYS A 28 10.80 2.59 3.50
N MET A 29 10.12 2.94 4.58
CA MET A 29 9.00 3.88 4.51
C MET A 29 9.56 5.27 4.18
N ILE A 30 9.12 5.87 3.07
CA ILE A 30 9.65 7.14 2.56
C ILE A 30 8.63 8.28 2.60
N GLU A 31 7.34 7.96 2.75
CA GLU A 31 6.28 8.95 2.75
C GLU A 31 5.08 8.46 3.56
N ILE A 32 4.50 9.40 4.33
CA ILE A 32 3.18 9.29 4.94
C ILE A 32 2.46 10.57 4.57
N GLN A 33 1.26 10.45 4.02
CA GLN A 33 0.38 11.59 3.75
C GLN A 33 -0.98 11.31 4.39
N GLU A 34 -1.40 12.22 5.26
CA GLU A 34 -2.71 12.20 5.91
C GLU A 34 -3.61 13.21 5.20
N ASN A 35 -4.76 12.78 4.68
CA ASN A 35 -5.77 13.68 4.13
C ASN A 35 -7.19 13.30 4.57
N ASP A 36 -8.13 14.22 4.35
CA ASP A 36 -9.54 13.94 4.63
C ASP A 36 -10.15 12.91 3.66
N ILE A 37 -9.64 12.87 2.43
CA ILE A 37 -10.15 12.03 1.33
C ILE A 37 -9.46 10.67 1.32
N ASP A 38 -8.13 10.66 1.34
CA ASP A 38 -7.32 9.45 1.28
C ASP A 38 -6.04 9.57 2.10
N ASP A 39 -5.71 8.52 2.84
CA ASP A 39 -4.38 8.40 3.44
C ASP A 39 -3.47 7.60 2.53
N LYS A 40 -2.18 7.92 2.55
CA LYS A 40 -1.17 7.27 1.72
C LYS A 40 0.10 6.94 2.50
N ILE A 41 0.65 5.75 2.29
CA ILE A 41 1.95 5.34 2.82
C ILE A 41 2.79 4.74 1.70
N THR A 42 3.99 5.27 1.49
CA THR A 42 4.90 4.82 0.43
C THR A 42 6.11 4.12 1.03
N TYR A 43 6.39 2.91 0.54
CA TYR A 43 7.57 2.11 0.82
C TYR A 43 8.45 1.98 -0.42
N LEU A 44 9.76 2.09 -0.25
CA LEU A 44 10.75 1.98 -1.32
C LEU A 44 11.83 0.98 -0.94
N ASN A 45 12.08 0.03 -1.84
CA ASN A 45 13.32 -0.73 -1.88
C ASN A 45 14.04 -0.41 -3.20
N LYS A 46 15.16 0.33 -3.10
CA LYS A 46 15.94 0.74 -4.28
C LYS A 46 16.69 -0.43 -4.91
N ASP A 47 17.18 -1.36 -4.10
CA ASP A 47 17.99 -2.49 -4.57
C ASP A 47 17.14 -3.47 -5.37
N LEU A 48 15.87 -3.61 -4.98
CA LEU A 48 14.89 -4.40 -5.72
C LEU A 48 14.22 -3.62 -6.85
N ASP A 49 14.49 -2.32 -7.02
CA ASP A 49 13.73 -1.46 -7.93
C ASP A 49 12.20 -1.60 -7.71
N ARG A 50 11.78 -1.44 -6.44
CA ARG A 50 10.39 -1.57 -6.03
C ARG A 50 9.92 -0.41 -5.20
N GLN A 51 8.80 0.18 -5.60
CA GLN A 51 8.03 1.06 -4.75
C GLN A 51 6.62 0.50 -4.58
N LEU A 52 6.15 0.49 -3.34
CA LEU A 52 4.79 0.18 -2.97
C LEU A 52 4.15 1.45 -2.42
N THR A 53 2.99 1.82 -2.93
CA THR A 53 2.15 2.85 -2.33
C THR A 53 0.83 2.22 -1.87
N LEU A 54 0.53 2.37 -0.58
CA LEU A 54 -0.72 1.96 0.03
C LEU A 54 -1.63 3.17 0.16
N TYR A 55 -2.89 3.02 -0.27
CA TYR A 55 -3.92 4.04 -0.19
C TYR A 55 -5.08 3.54 0.65
N ASN A 56 -5.70 4.44 1.41
CA ASN A 56 -6.95 4.20 2.10
C ASN A 56 -7.91 5.36 1.85
N SER A 57 -8.88 5.16 0.95
CA SER A 57 -9.76 6.20 0.42
C SER A 57 -11.11 6.20 1.13
N TYR A 58 -11.43 7.26 1.85
CA TYR A 58 -12.65 7.39 2.68
C TYR A 58 -13.83 8.06 1.94
N HIS A 59 -13.64 8.43 0.68
CA HIS A 59 -14.66 9.14 -0.09
C HIS A 59 -15.72 8.16 -0.63
N PRO A 60 -17.03 8.46 -0.50
CA PRO A 60 -18.15 7.61 -0.93
C PRO A 60 -18.03 7.01 -2.35
N ALA A 61 -17.43 7.74 -3.29
CA ALA A 61 -17.27 7.29 -4.67
C ALA A 61 -16.04 6.38 -4.90
N ASP A 62 -15.07 6.40 -3.98
CA ASP A 62 -13.74 5.83 -4.15
C ASP A 62 -13.33 4.94 -2.96
N TYR A 63 -14.32 4.45 -2.19
CA TYR A 63 -14.07 3.73 -0.94
C TYR A 63 -13.13 2.54 -1.12
N GLY A 64 -12.21 2.37 -0.19
CA GLY A 64 -11.45 1.14 -0.06
C GLY A 64 -9.96 1.34 0.02
N PHE A 65 -9.29 0.20 -0.06
CA PHE A 65 -7.85 0.09 0.04
C PHE A 65 -7.24 -0.23 -1.31
N GLU A 66 -6.14 0.45 -1.62
CA GLU A 66 -5.32 0.12 -2.77
C GLU A 66 -3.88 -0.13 -2.39
N ALA A 67 -3.26 -1.09 -3.05
CA ALA A 67 -1.83 -1.29 -3.01
C ALA A 67 -1.27 -1.30 -4.44
N GLN A 68 -0.43 -0.31 -4.74
CA GLN A 68 0.10 -0.05 -6.07
C GLN A 68 1.62 -0.28 -6.07
N TRP A 69 2.10 -1.08 -7.02
CA TRP A 69 3.54 -1.32 -7.22
C TRP A 69 4.06 -0.63 -8.46
N PHE A 70 5.26 -0.09 -8.34
CA PHE A 70 5.96 0.62 -9.41
C PHE A 70 7.39 0.10 -9.55
N ARG A 71 7.98 0.38 -10.72
CA ARG A 71 9.43 0.32 -10.95
C ARG A 71 9.97 1.75 -10.89
N PRO A 72 10.57 2.20 -9.79
CA PRO A 72 11.14 3.54 -9.69
C PRO A 72 12.11 3.88 -10.82
N SER A 73 12.84 2.89 -11.35
CA SER A 73 13.74 3.05 -12.49
C SER A 73 13.05 3.36 -13.82
N ILE A 74 11.75 3.04 -13.96
CA ILE A 74 10.95 3.30 -15.16
C ILE A 74 10.05 4.52 -14.93
N SER A 75 9.14 4.42 -13.96
CA SER A 75 8.14 5.44 -13.67
C SER A 75 7.45 5.15 -12.34
N THR A 76 7.10 6.20 -11.61
CA THR A 76 6.20 6.16 -10.45
C THR A 76 4.89 6.91 -10.73
N ASN A 77 4.60 7.20 -11.99
CA ASN A 77 3.31 7.78 -12.37
C ASN A 77 2.22 6.73 -12.21
N HIS A 78 1.05 7.14 -11.73
CA HIS A 78 -0.06 6.22 -11.46
C HIS A 78 -0.44 5.35 -12.68
N SER A 79 -0.38 5.88 -13.91
CA SER A 79 -0.64 5.13 -15.15
C SER A 79 0.37 4.03 -15.48
N ASP A 80 1.54 4.06 -14.86
CA ASP A 80 2.65 3.14 -15.11
C ASP A 80 2.85 2.14 -13.97
N ARG A 81 1.88 2.03 -13.07
CA ARG A 81 1.88 0.98 -12.06
C ARG A 81 1.94 -0.40 -12.72
N GLU A 82 2.82 -1.24 -12.19
CA GLU A 82 3.04 -2.61 -12.67
C GLU A 82 2.00 -3.57 -12.08
N PHE A 83 1.51 -3.28 -10.88
CA PHE A 83 0.50 -4.09 -10.22
C PHE A 83 -0.38 -3.23 -9.32
N GLN A 84 -1.66 -3.58 -9.26
CA GLN A 84 -2.63 -2.95 -8.37
C GLN A 84 -3.47 -4.05 -7.72
N LEU A 85 -3.56 -4.01 -6.40
CA LEU A 85 -4.58 -4.72 -5.63
C LEU A 85 -5.58 -3.70 -5.12
N TYR A 86 -6.86 -3.92 -5.39
CA TYR A 86 -7.97 -3.12 -4.88
C TYR A 86 -8.87 -3.97 -3.99
N VAL A 87 -9.27 -3.42 -2.85
CA VAL A 87 -10.21 -4.06 -1.92
C VAL A 87 -11.23 -3.02 -1.46
N LEU A 88 -12.49 -3.23 -1.86
CA LEU A 88 -13.62 -2.47 -1.33
C LEU A 88 -13.78 -2.78 0.16
N GLN A 89 -13.85 -1.73 0.97
CA GLN A 89 -14.12 -1.85 2.39
C GLN A 89 -15.01 -0.70 2.85
N GLU A 90 -16.23 -1.04 3.23
CA GLU A 90 -17.15 -0.10 3.88
C GLU A 90 -16.72 0.11 5.35
N ASN A 91 -17.03 1.29 5.90
CA ASN A 91 -16.73 1.67 7.30
C ASN A 91 -15.25 1.58 7.72
N GLN A 92 -14.31 1.76 6.78
CA GLN A 92 -12.86 1.68 7.04
C GLN A 92 -12.29 2.79 7.95
N ASP A 93 -13.09 3.82 8.22
CA ASP A 93 -12.85 4.83 9.24
C ASP A 93 -12.97 4.27 10.66
N ILE A 94 -13.70 3.16 10.83
CA ILE A 94 -13.96 2.47 12.09
C ILE A 94 -13.31 1.07 12.11
N GLU A 95 -13.53 0.26 11.07
CA GLU A 95 -13.10 -1.14 10.99
C GLU A 95 -11.86 -1.29 10.11
N GLN A 96 -10.70 -1.57 10.72
CA GLN A 96 -9.42 -1.66 10.01
C GLN A 96 -8.75 -3.05 10.03
N GLU A 97 -9.50 -4.09 10.44
CA GLU A 97 -8.99 -5.47 10.46
C GLU A 97 -8.70 -6.03 9.06
N TYR A 98 -9.29 -5.43 8.00
CA TYR A 98 -9.01 -5.79 6.61
C TYR A 98 -7.51 -5.61 6.28
N LEU A 99 -6.80 -4.69 6.92
CA LEU A 99 -5.37 -4.46 6.69
C LEU A 99 -4.54 -5.69 7.04
N ALA A 100 -4.89 -6.42 8.10
CA ALA A 100 -4.21 -7.66 8.46
C ALA A 100 -4.39 -8.73 7.37
N LYS A 101 -5.63 -8.91 6.89
CA LYS A 101 -5.96 -9.87 5.83
C LYS A 101 -5.28 -9.51 4.51
N ILE A 102 -5.24 -8.22 4.16
CA ILE A 102 -4.57 -7.76 2.94
C ILE A 102 -3.05 -7.93 3.06
N ALA A 103 -2.45 -7.61 4.21
CA ALA A 103 -1.04 -7.82 4.45
C ALA A 103 -0.65 -9.31 4.31
N GLU A 104 -1.44 -10.22 4.89
CA GLU A 104 -1.26 -11.67 4.77
C GLU A 104 -1.40 -12.12 3.31
N ARG A 105 -2.42 -11.62 2.60
CA ARG A 105 -2.63 -11.94 1.17
C ARG A 105 -1.47 -11.49 0.32
N LEU A 106 -0.97 -10.27 0.50
CA LEU A 106 0.19 -9.75 -0.22
C LEU A 106 1.43 -10.58 0.05
N ARG A 107 1.68 -10.92 1.32
CA ARG A 107 2.84 -11.73 1.71
C ARG A 107 2.80 -13.15 1.17
N SER A 108 1.63 -13.79 1.14
CA SER A 108 1.48 -15.20 0.76
C SER A 108 1.27 -15.42 -0.74
N GLN A 109 0.53 -14.53 -1.41
CA GLN A 109 0.13 -14.71 -2.82
C GLN A 109 0.95 -13.86 -3.79
N PHE A 110 1.47 -12.72 -3.33
CA PHE A 110 2.16 -11.73 -4.18
C PHE A 110 3.63 -11.52 -3.77
N GLU A 111 4.21 -12.48 -3.05
CA GLU A 111 5.60 -12.41 -2.58
C GLU A 111 6.60 -12.14 -3.71
N GLY A 112 6.38 -12.73 -4.89
CA GLY A 112 7.23 -12.52 -6.06
C GLY A 112 7.21 -11.09 -6.60
N ILE A 113 6.10 -10.36 -6.45
CA ILE A 113 6.02 -8.93 -6.80
C ILE A 113 6.85 -8.10 -5.79
N ILE A 114 6.76 -8.44 -4.50
CA ILE A 114 7.45 -7.76 -3.41
C ILE A 114 8.97 -7.96 -3.50
N LYS A 115 9.42 -9.20 -3.69
CA LYS A 115 10.85 -9.55 -3.88
C LYS A 115 11.39 -9.14 -5.25
N GLY A 116 10.46 -8.84 -6.14
CA GLY A 116 10.75 -8.41 -7.47
C GLY A 116 11.21 -9.46 -8.46
N THR A 117 10.92 -10.73 -8.17
CA THR A 117 11.18 -11.87 -9.04
C THR A 117 10.13 -12.02 -10.13
N ASN A 118 8.91 -11.51 -9.91
CA ASN A 118 7.82 -11.50 -10.87
C ASN A 118 7.36 -10.06 -11.14
N TRP A 119 7.07 -9.75 -12.39
CA TRP A 119 6.25 -8.61 -12.78
C TRP A 119 4.98 -9.17 -13.39
N ILE A 120 3.82 -8.87 -12.79
CA ILE A 120 2.54 -9.14 -13.45
C ILE A 120 2.33 -7.96 -14.39
N SER A 121 3.01 -7.96 -15.54
CA SER A 121 2.72 -6.95 -16.57
C SER A 121 1.28 -7.18 -17.03
N THR A 122 0.34 -6.35 -16.58
CA THR A 122 -1.03 -6.32 -17.11
C THR A 122 -1.13 -5.55 -18.42
N LYS A 123 0.00 -5.04 -18.96
CA LYS A 123 0.03 -4.50 -20.33
C LYS A 123 0.06 -5.68 -21.32
N LEU A 124 -1.14 -6.11 -21.72
CA LEU A 124 -1.40 -6.70 -23.04
C LEU A 124 -1.52 -5.58 -24.07
#